data_AF-A0A2E9W1V9-F1
#
_entry.id   AF-A0A2E9W1V9-F1
#
_cell.length_a   1.000
_cell.length_b   1.000
_cell.length_c   1.000
_cell.angle_alpha   90.00
_cell.angle_beta   90.00
_cell.angle_gamma   90.00
#
_symmetry.space_group_name_H-M   'P 1'
#
loop_
_entity.id
_entity.type
_entity.pdbx_description
1 polymer ?
#
loop_
_entity_poly.entity_id
_entity_poly.type
_entity_poly.pdbx_seq_one_letter_code
_entity_poly.pdbx_strand_id
1 'polypeptide(L)'
;MGSLVPIRSTLKSPDLRSMPQGLAGLPGMTGMATKMLKHQIADLDVPEVPEFLQMLSDMGANLWACQMSVDMMGLNSDDLLDEVADVINVGEFMELSEGAQIVFV
;
A
#
# COMPACT_ATOMS: atom_id res chain seq x y z
N MET A 1 5.54 40.05 1.47
CA MET A 1 4.44 39.81 0.52
C MET A 1 4.80 38.57 -0.30
N GLY A 2 4.67 37.39 0.31
CA GLY A 2 5.05 36.12 -0.27
C GLY A 2 4.18 35.07 0.39
N SER A 3 3.06 34.78 -0.26
CA SER A 3 2.01 33.90 0.23
C SER A 3 2.59 32.53 0.55
N LEU A 4 2.54 32.15 1.82
CA LEU A 4 2.64 30.77 2.27
C LEU A 4 1.44 30.02 1.69
N VAL A 5 1.62 29.47 0.48
CA VAL A 5 0.64 28.60 -0.16
C VAL A 5 0.48 27.37 0.75
N PRO A 6 -0.73 27.09 1.27
CA PRO A 6 -0.95 25.93 2.11
C PRO A 6 -0.86 24.68 1.22
N ILE A 7 0.16 23.85 1.42
CA ILE A 7 0.36 22.55 0.74
C ILE A 7 -0.89 21.63 0.83
N ARG A 8 -1.81 21.92 1.76
CA ARG A 8 -3.07 21.21 1.94
C ARG A 8 -4.06 21.33 0.77
N SER A 9 -3.98 22.35 -0.10
CA SER A 9 -4.96 22.53 -1.19
C SER A 9 -4.60 21.86 -2.51
N THR A 10 -3.42 21.25 -2.63
CA THR A 10 -2.96 20.61 -3.88
C THR A 10 -3.20 19.09 -3.89
N LEU A 11 -3.48 18.48 -2.73
CA LEU A 11 -3.98 17.12 -2.68
C LEU A 11 -5.42 17.15 -3.15
N LYS A 12 -5.64 16.69 -4.40
CA LYS A 12 -6.95 16.33 -4.97
C LYS A 12 -7.51 15.09 -4.26
N SER A 13 -7.33 14.99 -2.94
CA SER A 13 -7.97 13.96 -2.13
C SER A 13 -9.47 14.14 -2.29
N PRO A 14 -10.21 13.10 -2.66
CA PRO A 14 -11.66 13.20 -2.66
C PRO A 14 -12.07 13.64 -1.25
N ASP A 15 -12.74 14.78 -1.14
CA ASP A 15 -13.10 15.39 0.13
C ASP A 15 -14.21 14.56 0.80
N LEU A 16 -13.84 13.36 1.27
CA LEU A 16 -14.68 12.44 2.04
C LEU A 16 -15.09 13.04 3.38
N ARG A 17 -14.54 14.20 3.78
CA ARG A 17 -14.96 14.95 4.97
C ARG A 17 -16.28 15.69 4.75
N SER A 18 -16.64 15.95 3.49
CA SER A 18 -17.93 16.53 3.09
C SER A 18 -19.02 15.48 2.85
N MET A 19 -18.67 14.19 2.86
CA MET A 19 -19.65 13.11 2.77
C MET A 19 -20.30 12.93 4.15
N PRO A 20 -21.65 12.95 4.23
CA PRO A 20 -22.35 12.60 5.46
C PRO A 20 -21.85 11.24 5.93
N GLN A 21 -21.41 11.13 7.19
CA GLN A 21 -20.84 9.89 7.72
C GLN A 21 -21.79 8.69 7.58
N GLY A 22 -23.11 8.94 7.44
CA GLY A 22 -24.11 7.92 7.12
C GLY A 22 -24.04 7.33 5.71
N LEU A 23 -23.48 8.05 4.73
CA LEU A 23 -23.24 7.55 3.37
C LEU A 23 -21.97 6.69 3.27
N ALA A 24 -21.01 6.85 4.20
CA ALA A 24 -19.80 6.02 4.20
C ALA A 24 -20.08 4.54 4.50
N GLY A 25 -21.17 4.26 5.24
CA GLY A 25 -21.61 2.90 5.57
C GLY A 25 -22.62 2.29 4.60
N LEU A 26 -23.03 3.01 3.54
CA LEU A 26 -23.97 2.45 2.56
C LEU A 26 -23.29 1.35 1.73
N PRO A 27 -23.94 0.19 1.54
CA PRO A 27 -23.39 -0.90 0.74
C PRO A 27 -23.10 -0.40 -0.68
N GLY A 28 -21.83 -0.44 -1.08
CA GLY A 28 -21.37 -0.02 -2.41
C GLY A 28 -20.60 1.32 -2.45
N MET A 29 -20.69 2.16 -1.42
CA MET A 29 -19.95 3.44 -1.37
C MET A 29 -18.44 3.24 -1.24
N THR A 30 -18.01 2.19 -0.50
CA THR A 30 -16.61 1.76 -0.45
C THR A 30 -16.10 1.35 -1.83
N GLY A 31 -16.87 0.55 -2.58
CA GLY A 31 -16.50 0.11 -3.93
C GLY A 31 -16.40 1.27 -4.94
N MET A 32 -17.31 2.24 -4.85
CA MET A 32 -17.26 3.46 -5.66
C MET A 32 -16.00 4.29 -5.34
N ALA A 33 -15.69 4.47 -4.06
CA ALA A 33 -14.47 5.16 -3.63
C ALA A 33 -13.20 4.45 -4.12
N THR A 34 -13.13 3.11 -4.01
CA THR A 34 -12.01 2.31 -4.54
C THR A 34 -11.85 2.49 -6.04
N LYS A 35 -12.95 2.46 -6.81
CA LYS A 35 -12.89 2.66 -8.27
C LYS A 35 -12.40 4.05 -8.64
N MET A 36 -12.86 5.07 -7.93
CA MET A 36 -12.44 6.45 -8.15
C MET A 36 -10.95 6.66 -7.80
N LEU A 37 -10.45 5.99 -6.76
CA LEU A 37 -9.03 6.04 -6.41
C LEU A 37 -8.16 5.37 -7.49
N LYS A 38 -8.55 4.17 -7.96
CA LYS A 38 -7.83 3.48 -9.05
C LYS A 38 -7.76 4.32 -10.32
N HIS A 39 -8.84 5.01 -10.69
CA HIS A 39 -8.84 5.93 -11.83
C HIS A 39 -7.86 7.09 -11.64
N GLN A 40 -7.81 7.68 -10.44
CA GLN A 40 -6.88 8.77 -10.16
C GLN A 40 -5.41 8.31 -10.18
N ILE A 41 -5.14 7.08 -9.73
CA ILE A 41 -3.80 6.48 -9.81
C ILE A 41 -3.40 6.29 -11.28
N ALA A 42 -4.31 5.77 -12.11
CA ALA A 42 -4.09 5.62 -13.55
C ALA A 42 -3.91 6.96 -14.27
N ASP A 43 -4.68 8.00 -13.92
CA ASP A 43 -4.53 9.36 -14.47
C ASP A 43 -3.16 10.00 -14.17
N LEU A 44 -2.46 9.50 -13.14
CA LEU A 44 -1.12 9.96 -12.76
C LEU A 44 -0.01 9.11 -13.40
N ASP A 45 -0.34 8.21 -14.34
CA ASP A 45 0.57 7.27 -14.98
C ASP A 45 1.34 6.39 -13.97
N VAL A 46 0.70 6.10 -12.82
CA VAL A 46 1.26 5.20 -11.80
C VAL A 46 0.89 3.76 -12.17
N PRO A 47 1.85 2.83 -12.21
CA PRO A 47 1.57 1.43 -12.55
C PRO A 47 0.74 0.73 -11.48
N GLU A 48 0.14 -0.39 -11.88
CA GLU A 48 -0.67 -1.20 -10.98
C GLU A 48 0.21 -1.90 -9.92
N VAL A 49 -0.40 -2.30 -8.80
CA VAL A 49 0.32 -2.85 -7.63
C VAL A 49 1.29 -4.00 -7.99
N PRO A 50 0.91 -5.02 -8.78
CA PRO A 50 1.83 -6.12 -9.11
C PRO A 50 3.05 -5.66 -9.92
N GLU A 51 2.85 -4.77 -10.88
CA GLU A 51 3.93 -4.20 -11.69
C GLU A 51 4.85 -3.32 -10.83
N PHE A 52 4.27 -2.57 -9.90
CA PHE A 52 5.06 -1.76 -8.97
C PHE A 52 5.93 -2.62 -8.04
N LEU A 53 5.41 -3.74 -7.54
CA LEU A 53 6.18 -4.69 -6.73
C LEU A 53 7.32 -5.33 -7.54
N GLN A 54 7.06 -5.66 -8.81
CA GLN A 54 8.11 -6.20 -9.68
C GLN A 54 9.22 -5.18 -9.94
N MET A 55 8.88 -3.93 -10.25
CA MET A 55 9.88 -2.87 -10.38
C MET A 55 10.70 -2.65 -9.09
N LEU A 56 10.08 -2.78 -7.91
CA LEU A 56 10.81 -2.70 -6.64
C LEU A 56 11.82 -3.84 -6.51
N SER A 57 11.42 -5.06 -6.85
CA SER A 57 12.29 -6.23 -6.88
C SER A 57 13.47 -6.03 -7.84
N ASP A 58 13.19 -5.57 -9.07
CA ASP A 58 14.19 -5.27 -10.10
C ASP A 58 15.20 -4.18 -9.67
N MET A 59 14.77 -3.22 -8.85
CA MET A 59 15.63 -2.19 -8.26
C MET A 59 16.47 -2.70 -7.08
N GLY A 60 16.31 -3.98 -6.68
CA GLY A 60 17.07 -4.63 -5.61
C GLY A 60 16.40 -4.57 -4.24
N ALA A 61 15.09 -4.29 -4.17
CA ALA A 61 14.34 -4.43 -2.93
C ALA A 61 14.06 -5.92 -2.66
N ASN A 62 14.37 -6.38 -1.45
CA ASN A 62 13.99 -7.72 -1.01
C ASN A 62 12.59 -7.67 -0.39
N LEU A 63 11.68 -8.50 -0.90
CA LEU A 63 10.31 -8.63 -0.39
C LEU A 63 10.19 -9.91 0.43
N TRP A 64 9.62 -9.81 1.63
CA TRP A 64 9.40 -10.96 2.51
C TRP A 64 7.96 -11.00 3.00
N ALA A 65 7.41 -12.20 3.14
CA ALA A 65 6.10 -12.41 3.75
C ALA A 65 6.24 -12.70 5.24
N CYS A 66 5.34 -12.14 6.06
CA CYS A 66 5.30 -12.43 7.49
C CYS A 66 4.67 -13.80 7.74
N GLN A 67 5.42 -14.72 8.34
CA GLN A 67 4.96 -16.09 8.65
C GLN A 67 3.61 -16.11 9.36
N MET A 68 3.45 -15.33 10.42
CA MET A 68 2.22 -15.30 11.20
C MET A 68 1.01 -14.84 10.37
N SER A 69 1.22 -13.91 9.43
CA SER A 69 0.15 -13.44 8.56
C SER A 69 -0.23 -14.49 7.50
N VAL A 70 0.76 -15.18 6.93
CA VAL A 70 0.55 -16.29 5.99
C VAL A 70 -0.27 -17.40 6.66
N ASP A 71 0.11 -17.80 7.88
CA ASP A 71 -0.57 -18.84 8.65
C ASP A 71 -2.02 -18.46 9.00
N MET A 72 -2.25 -17.20 9.42
CA MET A 72 -3.58 -16.71 9.78
C MET A 72 -4.52 -16.62 8.58
N MET A 73 -3.99 -16.30 7.40
CA MET A 73 -4.76 -16.20 6.16
C MET A 73 -4.88 -17.56 5.44
N GLY A 74 -4.15 -18.58 5.86
CA GLY A 74 -4.14 -19.91 5.25
C GLY A 74 -3.57 -19.92 3.84
N LEU A 75 -2.56 -19.07 3.59
CA LEU A 75 -1.88 -18.96 2.29
C LEU A 75 -0.70 -19.93 2.22
N ASN A 76 -0.35 -20.34 1.01
CA ASN A 76 0.87 -21.12 0.73
C ASN A 76 1.86 -20.27 -0.09
N SER A 77 3.10 -20.75 -0.23
CA SER A 77 4.11 -20.07 -1.05
C SER A 77 3.66 -19.84 -2.50
N ASP A 78 2.84 -20.74 -3.05
CA ASP A 78 2.28 -20.64 -4.40
C ASP A 78 1.21 -19.53 -4.55
N ASP A 79 0.67 -19.01 -3.44
CA ASP A 79 -0.29 -17.90 -3.43
C ASP A 79 0.42 -16.52 -3.35
N LEU A 80 1.75 -16.52 -3.19
CA LEU A 80 2.57 -15.33 -3.12
C LEU A 80 3.10 -14.96 -4.51
N LEU A 81 3.53 -13.70 -4.65
CA LEU A 81 4.20 -13.23 -5.84
C LEU A 81 5.60 -13.86 -5.95
N ASP A 82 6.05 -14.17 -7.17
CA ASP A 82 7.37 -14.77 -7.44
C ASP A 82 8.52 -13.91 -6.90
N GLU A 83 8.29 -12.60 -6.78
CA GLU A 83 9.20 -11.60 -6.24
C GLU A 83 9.40 -11.70 -4.72
N VAL A 84 8.55 -12.44 -4.01
CA VAL A 84 8.69 -12.67 -2.57
C VAL A 84 9.80 -13.68 -2.34
N ALA A 85 10.89 -13.24 -1.72
CA ALA A 85 12.10 -14.03 -1.53
C ALA A 85 11.88 -15.20 -0.56
N ASP A 86 11.19 -14.95 0.56
CA ASP A 86 10.85 -15.99 1.53
C ASP A 86 9.75 -15.54 2.50
N VAL A 87 9.20 -16.52 3.23
CA VAL A 87 8.34 -16.30 4.40
C VAL A 87 9.22 -16.30 5.65
N ILE A 88 9.27 -15.16 6.35
CA ILE A 88 10.15 -14.97 7.50
C ILE A 88 9.37 -14.74 8.79
N ASN A 89 10.00 -15.07 9.91
CA ASN A 89 9.50 -14.76 11.24
C ASN A 89 10.05 -13.43 11.79
N VAL A 90 9.55 -13.00 12.94
CA VAL A 90 9.96 -11.73 13.57
C VAL A 90 11.45 -11.72 13.96
N GLY A 91 12.02 -12.84 14.38
CA GLY A 91 13.44 -12.93 14.73
C GLY A 91 14.33 -12.67 13.53
N GLU A 92 14.05 -13.33 12.42
CA GLU A 92 14.75 -13.14 11.15
C GLU A 92 14.61 -11.70 10.64
N PHE A 93 13.43 -11.09 10.74
CA PHE A 93 13.25 -9.68 10.38
C PHE A 93 14.11 -8.74 11.23
N MET A 94 14.23 -9.01 12.53
CA MET A 94 15.06 -8.19 13.43
C MET A 94 16.55 -8.29 13.08
N GLU A 95 17.02 -9.46 12.66
CA GLU A 95 18.39 -9.66 12.17
C GLU A 95 18.63 -8.97 10.82
N LEU A 96 17.69 -9.12 9.88
CA LEU A 96 17.78 -8.50 8.55
C LEU A 96 17.72 -6.97 8.60
N SER A 97 16.98 -6.40 9.55
CA SER A 97 16.82 -4.95 9.71
C SER A 97 17.85 -4.33 10.65
N GLU A 98 18.82 -5.09 11.15
CA GLU A 98 19.86 -4.57 12.03
C GLU A 98 20.66 -3.44 11.35
N GLY A 99 20.69 -2.27 11.99
CA GLY A 99 21.35 -1.08 11.44
C GLY A 99 20.58 -0.36 10.32
N ALA A 100 19.39 -0.83 9.94
CA ALA A 100 18.53 -0.17 8.98
C ALA A 100 17.59 0.85 9.65
N GLN A 101 17.02 1.75 8.85
CA GLN A 101 15.92 2.60 9.29
C GLN A 101 14.60 1.84 9.16
N ILE A 102 13.95 1.58 10.29
CA ILE A 102 12.67 0.85 10.32
C ILE A 102 11.52 1.87 10.29
N VAL A 103 10.60 1.67 9.34
CA VAL A 103 9.36 2.44 9.22
C VAL A 103 8.19 1.47 9.27
N PHE A 104 7.23 1.73 10.15
CA PHE A 104 5.98 0.97 10.24
C PHE A 104 4.84 1.83 9.65
N VAL A 105 4.16 1.30 8.64
CA VAL A 105 3.10 1.97 7.86
C VAL A 105 1.74 1.40 8.22
#